data_AF-A0A0C1KQA1-F1
#
_entry.id   AF-A0A0C1KQA1-F1
#
_cell.length_a   1.000
_cell.length_b   1.000
_cell.length_c   1.000
_cell.angle_alpha   90.00
_cell.angle_beta   90.00
_cell.angle_gamma   90.00
#
_symmetry.space_group_name_H-M   'P 1'
#
loop_
_entity.id
_entity.type
_entity.pdbx_description
1 polymer ?
#
loop_
_entity_poly.entity_id
_entity_poly.type
_entity_poly.pdbx_seq_one_letter_code
_entity_poly.pdbx_strand_id
1 'polypeptide(L)'
;MSKLLLALLLTLPFIFTANAQTKTLPADKKPLTSPQAIDSVLPVRGLAIAAPSAKRLDEFVRFIEQELAPGRINLLILRVDFNYAYESHPELRDSFPLTKADVKKIVAVGKKHGIKIAPQINLLGHQSWATKTNALLRVYPEFDETPHVDTKNYTGWPNADGLYCKSYCPLHPGVHKVVFALADEIMDAFEAEWFHAGMDEVFYIGDDKCPRCSGRDKAELFANEVTKIREHLAAKNRRLMIWGDRLIDGKTTGIGMWEASMNNTHRAIDMIPKDVFICDWHYERPDATAVYFAMKGFSVATCPWRKPELALQQVADMKRYREQATKAMKPRFEGIIATVWSGADRFLDSYYKPDLEKETISDALTLKRLMQEFRKL
;
A
#
# COMPACT_ATOMS: atom_id res chain seq x y z
N MET A 1 -43.60 70.44 -10.46
CA MET A 1 -44.39 69.83 -9.37
C MET A 1 -43.86 68.40 -9.18
N SER A 2 -42.81 68.24 -8.38
CA SER A 2 -42.82 67.69 -7.00
C SER A 2 -43.32 66.24 -6.89
N LYS A 3 -42.38 65.30 -6.67
CA LYS A 3 -42.24 64.40 -5.49
C LYS A 3 -41.26 63.26 -5.86
N LEU A 4 -40.08 63.22 -5.22
CA LEU A 4 -39.69 62.30 -4.12
C LEU A 4 -39.53 60.83 -4.61
N LEU A 5 -38.50 60.03 -4.34
CA LEU A 5 -37.53 59.94 -3.23
C LEU A 5 -36.52 58.79 -3.54
N LEU A 6 -35.30 58.84 -2.97
CA LEU A 6 -34.40 57.70 -2.60
C LEU A 6 -33.80 56.81 -3.73
N ALA A 7 -32.59 56.26 -3.70
CA ALA A 7 -31.53 56.12 -2.71
C ALA A 7 -30.20 55.84 -3.45
N LEU A 8 -29.08 56.25 -2.84
CA LEU A 8 -27.71 56.02 -3.29
C LEU A 8 -27.25 54.60 -2.89
N LEU A 9 -26.72 53.80 -3.82
CA LEU A 9 -25.97 52.58 -3.51
C LEU A 9 -24.81 52.45 -4.51
N LEU A 10 -23.60 52.72 -4.01
CA LEU A 10 -22.32 52.49 -4.68
C LEU A 10 -22.08 50.98 -4.86
N THR A 11 -21.79 50.57 -6.08
CA THR A 11 -21.27 49.24 -6.41
C THR A 11 -19.74 49.30 -6.55
N LEU A 12 -19.03 48.60 -5.66
CA LEU A 12 -17.61 48.26 -5.80
C LEU A 12 -17.51 46.81 -6.30
N PRO A 13 -16.66 46.49 -7.29
CA PRO A 13 -16.46 45.11 -7.70
C PRO A 13 -15.44 44.43 -6.78
N PHE A 14 -15.84 43.31 -6.17
CA PHE A 14 -14.95 42.40 -5.46
C PHE A 14 -14.03 41.68 -6.46
N ILE A 15 -12.72 41.95 -6.38
CA ILE A 15 -11.68 41.14 -7.00
C ILE A 15 -11.33 40.04 -6.00
N PHE A 16 -11.68 38.78 -6.31
CA PHE A 16 -11.19 37.61 -5.58
C PHE A 16 -9.79 37.25 -6.11
N THR A 17 -8.74 37.63 -5.40
CA THR A 17 -7.41 37.01 -5.55
C THR A 17 -7.32 35.83 -4.60
N ALA A 18 -7.42 34.60 -5.14
CA ALA A 18 -7.13 33.38 -4.40
C ALA A 18 -5.61 33.25 -4.22
N ASN A 19 -5.12 33.58 -3.03
CA ASN A 19 -3.73 33.38 -2.64
C ASN A 19 -3.59 31.97 -2.05
N ALA A 20 -3.28 30.98 -2.89
CA ALA A 20 -2.98 29.63 -2.45
C ALA A 20 -1.57 29.59 -1.83
N GLN A 21 -1.48 29.89 -0.54
CA GLN A 21 -0.27 29.60 0.24
C GLN A 21 -0.19 28.08 0.46
N THR A 22 0.65 27.42 -0.34
CA THR A 22 1.14 26.07 -0.05
C THR A 22 1.90 26.10 1.27
N LYS A 23 1.24 25.68 2.35
CA LYS A 23 1.92 25.41 3.63
C LYS A 23 2.84 24.22 3.42
N THR A 24 4.13 24.49 3.32
CA THR A 24 5.20 23.49 3.47
C THR A 24 5.04 22.80 4.82
N LEU A 25 4.95 21.47 4.80
CA LEU A 25 4.99 20.63 5.99
C LEU A 25 6.29 20.92 6.77
N PRO A 26 6.25 21.04 8.11
CA PRO A 26 7.46 21.25 8.90
C PRO A 26 8.38 20.03 8.77
N ALA A 27 9.60 20.29 8.30
CA ALA A 27 10.71 19.36 8.41
C ALA A 27 11.13 19.21 9.89
N ASP A 28 11.78 18.09 10.17
CA ASP A 28 12.58 17.79 11.37
C ASP A 28 11.87 17.15 12.57
N LYS A 29 11.55 15.86 12.41
CA LYS A 29 11.91 14.88 13.45
C LYS A 29 13.29 14.34 13.10
N LYS A 30 14.30 14.65 13.93
CA LYS A 30 15.64 14.04 13.87
C LYS A 30 15.50 12.51 13.75
N PRO A 31 16.15 11.85 12.77
CA PRO A 31 16.09 10.40 12.68
C PRO A 31 16.65 9.77 13.98
N LEU A 32 15.93 8.77 14.49
CA LEU A 32 16.26 8.03 15.72
C LEU A 32 17.60 7.24 15.61
N THR A 33 18.19 7.19 14.43
CA THR A 33 19.48 6.57 14.13
C THR A 33 20.27 7.46 13.17
N SER A 34 21.60 7.51 13.35
CA SER A 34 22.50 8.19 12.43
C SER A 34 22.40 7.56 11.02
N PRO A 35 22.33 8.36 9.93
CA PRO A 35 22.28 7.84 8.57
C PRO A 35 23.42 6.86 8.33
N GLN A 36 23.10 5.64 7.94
CA GLN A 36 24.10 4.63 7.56
C GLN A 36 24.53 4.90 6.12
N ALA A 37 25.77 4.52 5.75
CA ALA A 37 26.27 4.70 4.37
C ALA A 37 25.30 4.10 3.33
N ILE A 38 24.73 2.94 3.64
CA ILE A 38 23.70 2.27 2.83
C ILE A 38 22.44 3.11 2.59
N ASP A 39 22.04 4.02 3.49
CA ASP A 39 20.84 4.85 3.30
C ASP A 39 21.02 5.82 2.11
N SER A 40 22.26 6.16 1.74
CA SER A 40 22.54 6.93 0.54
C SER A 40 22.42 6.11 -0.75
N VAL A 41 22.61 4.79 -0.65
CA VAL A 41 22.59 3.84 -1.78
C VAL A 41 21.20 3.27 -2.00
N LEU A 42 20.55 2.78 -0.94
CA LEU A 42 19.19 2.21 -0.94
C LEU A 42 18.43 2.74 0.29
N PRO A 43 17.78 3.92 0.21
CA PRO A 43 17.07 4.52 1.35
C PRO A 43 16.03 3.61 2.02
N VAL A 44 15.34 2.78 1.24
CA VAL A 44 14.30 1.84 1.69
C VAL A 44 14.76 0.41 1.45
N ARG A 45 14.76 -0.37 2.53
CA ARG A 45 15.06 -1.82 2.54
C ARG A 45 13.98 -2.46 3.37
N GLY A 46 12.94 -2.94 2.69
CA GLY A 46 11.69 -3.34 3.32
C GLY A 46 11.41 -4.83 3.27
N LEU A 47 10.49 -5.23 4.15
CA LEU A 47 9.77 -6.50 4.08
C LEU A 47 8.26 -6.22 4.18
N ALA A 48 7.48 -6.77 3.26
CA ALA A 48 6.02 -6.79 3.28
C ALA A 48 5.53 -8.22 3.57
N ILE A 49 4.93 -8.42 4.73
CA ILE A 49 4.51 -9.73 5.23
C ILE A 49 3.21 -9.60 6.04
N ALA A 50 2.44 -10.68 6.16
CA ALA A 50 1.28 -10.67 7.05
C ALA A 50 1.70 -10.48 8.51
N ALA A 51 0.84 -9.87 9.33
CA ALA A 51 1.02 -9.88 10.77
C ALA A 51 1.02 -11.34 11.30
N PRO A 52 1.83 -11.66 12.32
CA PRO A 52 1.85 -13.02 12.89
C PRO A 52 0.53 -13.34 13.59
N SER A 53 0.29 -14.63 13.83
CA SER A 53 -0.71 -15.01 14.82
C SER A 53 -0.26 -14.60 16.22
N ALA A 54 -1.21 -14.40 17.15
CA ALA A 54 -0.89 -14.15 18.56
C ALA A 54 0.01 -15.25 19.15
N LYS A 55 -0.14 -16.51 18.70
CA LYS A 55 0.66 -17.66 19.15
C LYS A 55 2.13 -17.58 18.74
N ARG A 56 2.43 -17.04 17.55
CA ARG A 56 3.79 -16.93 17.01
C ARG A 56 4.40 -15.54 17.18
N LEU A 57 3.72 -14.63 17.88
CA LEU A 57 4.14 -13.24 18.06
C LEU A 57 5.56 -13.11 18.64
N ASP A 58 5.88 -13.82 19.72
CA ASP A 58 7.19 -13.66 20.36
C ASP A 58 8.33 -14.18 19.46
N GLU A 59 8.05 -15.17 18.61
CA GLU A 59 9.00 -15.62 17.59
C GLU A 59 9.16 -14.60 16.47
N PHE A 60 8.06 -13.99 16.02
CA PHE A 60 8.12 -12.91 15.04
C PHE A 60 8.88 -11.68 15.57
N VAL A 61 8.72 -11.34 16.85
CA VAL A 61 9.51 -10.28 17.51
C VAL A 61 11.00 -10.63 17.53
N ARG A 62 11.36 -11.88 17.86
CA ARG A 62 12.76 -12.35 17.76
C ARG A 62 13.28 -12.29 16.32
N PHE A 63 12.46 -12.64 15.33
CA PHE A 63 12.84 -12.54 13.92
C PHE A 63 13.16 -11.10 13.51
N ILE A 64 12.37 -10.11 13.96
CA ILE A 64 12.67 -8.70 13.72
C ILE A 64 14.04 -8.31 14.33
N GLU A 65 14.27 -8.70 15.58
CA GLU A 65 15.48 -8.34 16.33
C GLU A 65 16.74 -9.04 15.83
N GLN A 66 16.65 -10.33 15.53
CA GLN A 66 17.81 -11.19 15.27
C GLN A 66 18.11 -11.36 13.78
N GLU A 67 17.14 -11.12 12.90
CA GLU A 67 17.30 -11.32 11.45
C GLU A 67 17.16 -10.01 10.69
N LEU A 68 16.00 -9.34 10.81
CA LEU A 68 15.71 -8.15 10.01
C LEU A 68 16.65 -6.99 10.34
N ALA A 69 16.86 -6.69 11.62
CA ALA A 69 17.73 -5.61 12.04
C ALA A 69 19.21 -5.82 11.61
N PRO A 70 19.85 -6.99 11.87
CA PRO A 70 21.18 -7.29 11.32
C PRO A 70 21.21 -7.37 9.79
N GLY A 71 20.08 -7.73 9.17
CA GLY A 71 19.86 -7.72 7.73
C GLY A 71 19.70 -6.33 7.11
N ARG A 72 19.84 -5.26 7.90
CA ARG A 72 19.71 -3.85 7.48
C ARG A 72 18.31 -3.49 6.98
N ILE A 73 17.28 -4.27 7.26
CA ILE A 73 15.89 -3.89 6.97
C ILE A 73 15.53 -2.66 7.83
N ASN A 74 14.85 -1.69 7.23
CA ASN A 74 14.42 -0.45 7.90
C ASN A 74 12.94 -0.12 7.73
N LEU A 75 12.20 -0.93 6.97
CA LEU A 75 10.76 -0.81 6.78
C LEU A 75 10.10 -2.19 6.89
N LEU A 76 9.01 -2.28 7.64
CA LEU A 76 8.17 -3.46 7.75
C LEU A 76 6.73 -3.07 7.41
N ILE A 77 6.26 -3.48 6.23
CA ILE A 77 4.85 -3.41 5.86
C ILE A 77 4.17 -4.65 6.43
N LEU A 78 3.24 -4.45 7.38
CA LEU A 78 2.52 -5.54 8.03
C LEU A 78 1.09 -5.61 7.53
N ARG A 79 0.72 -6.69 6.84
CA ARG A 79 -0.67 -6.96 6.47
C ARG A 79 -1.45 -7.39 7.71
N VAL A 80 -2.10 -6.40 8.33
CA VAL A 80 -2.90 -6.56 9.54
C VAL A 80 -4.33 -6.92 9.14
N ASP A 81 -4.89 -6.24 8.12
CA ASP A 81 -6.28 -6.41 7.69
C ASP A 81 -7.23 -6.44 8.89
N PHE A 82 -7.89 -7.57 9.14
CA PHE A 82 -8.84 -7.78 10.24
C PHE A 82 -8.24 -8.50 11.47
N ASN A 83 -6.94 -8.81 11.44
CA ASN A 83 -6.18 -9.46 12.52
C ASN A 83 -5.70 -8.46 13.58
N TYR A 84 -6.58 -7.55 13.99
CA TYR A 84 -6.37 -6.64 15.12
C TYR A 84 -7.68 -6.50 15.91
N ALA A 85 -7.56 -6.34 17.22
CA ALA A 85 -8.70 -6.29 18.13
C ALA A 85 -9.43 -4.93 18.07
N TYR A 86 -9.85 -4.51 16.87
CA TYR A 86 -10.47 -3.20 16.58
C TYR A 86 -11.60 -2.84 17.54
N GLU A 87 -11.44 -1.82 18.36
CA GLU A 87 -12.46 -1.28 19.26
C GLU A 87 -13.53 -0.49 18.50
N SER A 88 -13.16 0.19 17.41
CA SER A 88 -14.10 0.96 16.57
C SER A 88 -15.13 0.09 15.84
N HIS A 89 -14.71 -1.09 15.39
CA HIS A 89 -15.51 -2.03 14.60
C HIS A 89 -15.26 -3.49 15.03
N PRO A 90 -15.73 -3.90 16.23
CA PRO A 90 -15.49 -5.24 16.76
C PRO A 90 -16.07 -6.36 15.89
N GLU A 91 -17.12 -6.08 15.13
CA GLU A 91 -17.78 -7.01 14.21
C GLU A 91 -16.91 -7.43 13.00
N LEU A 92 -15.87 -6.65 12.70
CA LEU A 92 -14.94 -6.93 11.59
C LEU A 92 -13.75 -7.80 11.99
N ARG A 93 -13.52 -8.03 13.29
CA ARG A 93 -12.35 -8.75 13.81
C ARG A 93 -12.30 -10.20 13.31
N ASP A 94 -11.09 -10.67 13.05
CA ASP A 94 -10.81 -12.11 12.95
C ASP A 94 -11.00 -12.81 14.31
N SER A 95 -11.09 -14.15 14.31
CA SER A 95 -11.41 -14.92 15.53
C SER A 95 -10.37 -14.83 16.66
N PHE A 96 -9.09 -14.63 16.30
CA PHE A 96 -7.98 -14.58 17.27
C PHE A 96 -7.04 -13.41 16.94
N PRO A 97 -7.54 -12.16 17.03
CA PRO A 97 -6.83 -11.01 16.55
C PRO A 97 -5.69 -10.63 17.50
N LEU A 98 -4.69 -9.92 17.00
CA LEU A 98 -3.66 -9.32 17.86
C LEU A 98 -4.30 -8.23 18.74
N THR A 99 -3.94 -8.25 20.03
CA THR A 99 -4.36 -7.19 20.96
C THR A 99 -3.50 -5.93 20.79
N LYS A 100 -3.93 -4.82 21.39
CA LYS A 100 -3.09 -3.61 21.50
C LYS A 100 -1.75 -3.90 22.18
N ALA A 101 -1.73 -4.73 23.23
CA ALA A 101 -0.50 -5.10 23.92
C ALA A 101 0.46 -5.89 23.01
N ASP A 102 -0.09 -6.79 22.19
CA ASP A 102 0.68 -7.57 21.22
C ASP A 102 1.33 -6.66 20.18
N VAL A 103 0.55 -5.74 19.60
CA VAL A 103 1.06 -4.73 18.66
C VAL A 103 2.16 -3.89 19.29
N LYS A 104 2.03 -3.49 20.56
CA LYS A 104 3.08 -2.73 21.24
C LYS A 104 4.40 -3.48 21.39
N LYS A 105 4.41 -4.82 21.44
CA LYS A 105 5.66 -5.60 21.39
C LYS A 105 6.38 -5.40 20.05
N ILE A 106 5.64 -5.44 18.94
CA ILE A 106 6.18 -5.22 17.59
C ILE A 106 6.70 -3.77 17.44
N VAL A 107 5.93 -2.80 17.91
CA VAL A 107 6.34 -1.37 17.90
C VAL A 107 7.62 -1.15 18.71
N ALA A 108 7.74 -1.78 19.88
CA ALA A 108 8.91 -1.64 20.74
C ALA A 108 10.19 -2.15 20.05
N VAL A 109 10.15 -3.34 19.44
CA VAL A 109 11.32 -3.87 18.71
C VAL A 109 11.63 -3.06 17.45
N GLY A 110 10.60 -2.60 16.73
CA GLY A 110 10.79 -1.73 15.56
C GLY A 110 11.50 -0.43 15.93
N LYS A 111 11.04 0.26 16.97
CA LYS A 111 11.68 1.48 17.48
C LYS A 111 13.11 1.23 17.97
N LYS A 112 13.34 0.14 18.71
CA LYS A 112 14.67 -0.23 19.23
C LYS A 112 15.72 -0.32 18.12
N HIS A 113 15.33 -0.80 16.93
CA HIS A 113 16.24 -1.02 15.80
C HIS A 113 16.09 -0.01 14.66
N GLY A 114 15.24 1.02 14.81
CA GLY A 114 14.99 2.00 13.75
C GLY A 114 14.25 1.43 12.53
N ILE A 115 13.48 0.35 12.72
CA ILE A 115 12.62 -0.24 11.68
C ILE A 115 11.25 0.44 11.75
N LYS A 116 10.91 1.19 10.70
CA LYS A 116 9.57 1.79 10.58
C LYS A 116 8.55 0.70 10.29
N ILE A 117 7.38 0.79 10.92
CA ILE A 117 6.26 -0.12 10.66
C ILE A 117 5.18 0.64 9.90
N ALA A 118 4.71 0.06 8.80
CA ALA A 118 3.57 0.52 8.03
C ALA A 118 2.46 -0.55 8.12
N PRO A 119 1.45 -0.39 8.99
CA PRO A 119 0.35 -1.33 9.01
C PRO A 119 -0.46 -1.20 7.71
N GLN A 120 -0.92 -2.34 7.21
CA GLN A 120 -1.68 -2.47 5.98
C GLN A 120 -3.06 -3.04 6.29
N ILE A 121 -4.08 -2.40 5.71
CA ILE A 121 -5.38 -3.01 5.40
C ILE A 121 -5.51 -2.90 3.89
N ASN A 122 -5.87 -4.00 3.21
CA ASN A 122 -6.13 -3.90 1.79
C ASN A 122 -7.49 -3.22 1.54
N LEU A 123 -7.43 -2.04 0.95
CA LEU A 123 -8.57 -1.20 0.60
C LEU A 123 -8.84 -1.31 -0.90
N LEU A 124 -10.09 -1.04 -1.26
CA LEU A 124 -10.69 -1.16 -2.58
C LEU A 124 -10.76 -2.59 -3.09
N GLY A 125 -9.64 -3.20 -3.50
CA GLY A 125 -9.56 -4.58 -4.00
C GLY A 125 -9.53 -5.63 -2.89
N HIS A 126 -9.40 -6.92 -3.22
CA HIS A 126 -9.27 -8.03 -2.25
C HIS A 126 -10.34 -8.10 -1.15
N GLN A 127 -11.56 -7.64 -1.44
CA GLN A 127 -12.69 -7.76 -0.51
C GLN A 127 -13.35 -9.16 -0.55
N SER A 128 -12.79 -10.04 -1.37
CA SER A 128 -13.01 -11.48 -1.36
C SER A 128 -11.77 -12.20 -1.90
N TRP A 129 -11.76 -13.53 -1.84
CA TRP A 129 -10.86 -14.38 -2.61
C TRP A 129 -11.59 -15.67 -2.97
N ALA A 130 -11.67 -15.99 -4.26
CA ALA A 130 -12.37 -17.19 -4.74
C ALA A 130 -13.78 -17.28 -4.14
N THR A 131 -14.07 -18.34 -3.38
CA THR A 131 -15.38 -18.57 -2.74
C THR A 131 -15.61 -17.78 -1.47
N LYS A 132 -14.58 -17.15 -0.88
CA LYS A 132 -14.63 -16.50 0.42
C LYS A 132 -14.82 -14.98 0.28
N THR A 133 -15.91 -14.45 0.79
CA THR A 133 -16.08 -13.00 1.01
C THR A 133 -15.39 -12.57 2.32
N ASN A 134 -14.58 -11.50 2.27
CA ASN A 134 -13.81 -11.01 3.42
C ASN A 134 -14.67 -10.14 4.36
N ALA A 135 -14.14 -9.84 5.55
CA ALA A 135 -14.94 -9.32 6.66
C ALA A 135 -15.75 -8.06 6.32
N LEU A 136 -15.17 -7.10 5.58
CA LEU A 136 -15.87 -5.86 5.21
C LEU A 136 -17.16 -6.13 4.46
N LEU A 137 -17.12 -6.86 3.33
CA LEU A 137 -18.32 -7.14 2.53
C LEU A 137 -19.21 -8.22 3.14
N ARG A 138 -18.68 -9.07 4.02
CA ARG A 138 -19.49 -10.03 4.78
C ARG A 138 -20.38 -9.32 5.79
N VAL A 139 -19.87 -8.29 6.46
CA VAL A 139 -20.60 -7.52 7.48
C VAL A 139 -21.42 -6.39 6.84
N TYR A 140 -20.86 -5.72 5.83
CA TYR A 140 -21.46 -4.60 5.11
C TYR A 140 -21.63 -4.95 3.62
N PRO A 141 -22.54 -5.87 3.27
CA PRO A 141 -22.74 -6.27 1.88
C PRO A 141 -23.20 -5.12 0.97
N GLU A 142 -23.78 -4.05 1.53
CA GLU A 142 -24.15 -2.84 0.78
C GLU A 142 -22.94 -2.05 0.27
N PHE A 143 -21.74 -2.32 0.79
CA PHE A 143 -20.51 -1.73 0.28
C PHE A 143 -19.99 -2.44 -0.97
N ASP A 144 -20.55 -3.57 -1.36
CA ASP A 144 -20.11 -4.33 -2.52
C ASP A 144 -20.43 -3.57 -3.82
N GLU A 145 -19.43 -3.40 -4.70
CA GLU A 145 -19.69 -2.77 -6.01
C GLU A 145 -20.42 -3.72 -6.97
N THR A 146 -20.20 -5.02 -6.82
CA THR A 146 -20.75 -6.07 -7.68
C THR A 146 -21.57 -7.09 -6.89
N PRO A 147 -22.64 -6.68 -6.16
CA PRO A 147 -23.42 -7.59 -5.32
C PRO A 147 -24.11 -8.72 -6.11
N HIS A 148 -24.24 -8.56 -7.44
CA HIS A 148 -24.80 -9.55 -8.35
C HIS A 148 -23.83 -10.69 -8.70
N VAL A 149 -22.54 -10.58 -8.35
CA VAL A 149 -21.53 -11.64 -8.52
C VAL A 149 -21.39 -12.39 -7.19
N ASP A 150 -21.96 -13.59 -7.08
CA ASP A 150 -21.86 -14.41 -5.87
C ASP A 150 -20.52 -15.15 -5.83
N THR A 151 -19.75 -14.99 -4.74
CA THR A 151 -18.47 -15.69 -4.58
C THR A 151 -18.62 -17.20 -4.58
N LYS A 152 -19.77 -17.73 -4.16
CA LYS A 152 -20.05 -19.17 -4.16
C LYS A 152 -20.04 -19.79 -5.57
N ASN A 153 -20.21 -18.98 -6.60
CA ASN A 153 -20.16 -19.42 -8.00
C ASN A 153 -18.73 -19.52 -8.55
N TYR A 154 -17.70 -19.22 -7.76
CA TYR A 154 -16.32 -19.30 -8.23
C TYR A 154 -15.93 -20.75 -8.59
N THR A 155 -15.59 -20.97 -9.86
CA THR A 155 -15.20 -22.27 -10.42
C THR A 155 -13.70 -22.40 -10.74
N GLY A 156 -12.89 -21.45 -10.27
CA GLY A 156 -11.49 -21.32 -10.68
C GLY A 156 -11.25 -20.14 -11.61
N TRP A 157 -9.99 -19.83 -11.87
CA TRP A 157 -9.59 -18.78 -12.80
C TRP A 157 -9.13 -19.40 -14.13
N PRO A 158 -9.58 -18.89 -15.30
CA PRO A 158 -10.62 -17.88 -15.48
C PRO A 158 -12.04 -18.43 -15.25
N ASN A 159 -13.01 -17.55 -14.98
CA ASN A 159 -14.44 -17.90 -14.91
C ASN A 159 -15.31 -16.84 -15.62
N ALA A 160 -16.56 -17.19 -15.91
CA ALA A 160 -17.50 -16.38 -16.69
C ALA A 160 -17.82 -15.03 -16.05
N ASP A 161 -17.78 -14.94 -14.72
CA ASP A 161 -18.03 -13.70 -13.99
C ASP A 161 -16.80 -12.78 -13.98
N GLY A 162 -15.61 -13.29 -14.33
CA GLY A 162 -14.35 -12.57 -14.14
C GLY A 162 -13.96 -12.42 -12.66
N LEU A 163 -14.53 -13.26 -11.79
CA LEU A 163 -14.31 -13.20 -10.35
C LEU A 163 -12.95 -13.77 -9.98
N TYR A 164 -12.05 -12.90 -9.52
CA TYR A 164 -10.85 -13.31 -8.79
C TYR A 164 -10.97 -12.88 -7.31
N CYS A 165 -11.11 -11.57 -7.11
CA CYS A 165 -11.45 -10.94 -5.84
C CYS A 165 -12.46 -9.80 -6.11
N LYS A 166 -13.29 -9.48 -5.11
CA LYS A 166 -14.27 -8.39 -5.17
C LYS A 166 -13.67 -7.07 -4.72
N SER A 167 -14.31 -5.99 -5.14
CA SER A 167 -14.03 -4.64 -4.68
C SER A 167 -15.21 -4.06 -3.90
N TYR A 168 -14.93 -3.15 -2.96
CA TYR A 168 -16.00 -2.29 -2.44
C TYR A 168 -16.31 -1.16 -3.43
N CYS A 169 -17.52 -0.60 -3.37
CA CYS A 169 -17.95 0.56 -4.12
C CYS A 169 -17.34 1.84 -3.52
N PRO A 170 -16.38 2.51 -4.19
CA PRO A 170 -15.72 3.70 -3.65
C PRO A 170 -16.65 4.93 -3.54
N LEU A 171 -17.87 4.85 -4.08
CA LEU A 171 -18.87 5.91 -3.99
C LEU A 171 -19.98 5.60 -2.99
N HIS A 172 -19.90 4.49 -2.26
CA HIS A 172 -20.88 4.22 -1.20
C HIS A 172 -20.70 5.22 -0.04
N PRO A 173 -21.75 5.97 0.38
CA PRO A 173 -21.60 7.05 1.36
C PRO A 173 -21.21 6.56 2.77
N GLY A 174 -21.37 5.26 3.04
CA GLY A 174 -21.00 4.64 4.31
C GLY A 174 -19.58 4.06 4.39
N VAL A 175 -18.94 3.75 3.26
CA VAL A 175 -17.71 2.91 3.27
C VAL A 175 -16.56 3.61 3.99
N HIS A 176 -16.34 4.90 3.71
CA HIS A 176 -15.26 5.69 4.29
C HIS A 176 -15.41 5.90 5.79
N LYS A 177 -16.63 5.85 6.35
CA LYS A 177 -16.81 5.92 7.82
C LYS A 177 -16.18 4.73 8.51
N VAL A 178 -16.24 3.55 7.88
CA VAL A 178 -15.71 2.30 8.43
C VAL A 178 -14.21 2.20 8.14
N VAL A 179 -13.79 2.29 6.87
CA VAL A 179 -12.38 2.04 6.52
C VAL A 179 -11.43 3.08 7.11
N PHE A 180 -11.87 4.34 7.28
CA PHE A 180 -11.04 5.37 7.93
C PHE A 180 -10.96 5.20 9.45
N ALA A 181 -12.03 4.71 10.10
CA ALA A 181 -11.97 4.38 11.53
C ALA A 181 -10.97 3.25 11.78
N LEU A 182 -11.00 2.19 10.96
CA LEU A 182 -10.03 1.10 11.03
C LEU A 182 -8.59 1.60 10.81
N ALA A 183 -8.36 2.33 9.71
CA ALA A 183 -7.04 2.85 9.37
C ALA A 183 -6.48 3.77 10.47
N ASP A 184 -7.31 4.64 11.03
CA ASP A 184 -6.90 5.51 12.14
C ASP A 184 -6.49 4.71 13.37
N GLU A 185 -7.28 3.70 13.73
CA GLU A 185 -7.05 2.89 14.92
C GLU A 185 -5.74 2.09 14.85
N ILE A 186 -5.46 1.42 13.72
CA ILE A 186 -4.18 0.70 13.58
C ILE A 186 -3.00 1.67 13.46
N MET A 187 -3.17 2.83 12.83
CA MET A 187 -2.10 3.82 12.77
C MET A 187 -1.76 4.36 14.17
N ASP A 188 -2.75 4.53 15.04
CA ASP A 188 -2.55 4.87 16.46
C ASP A 188 -1.91 3.71 17.24
N ALA A 189 -2.38 2.49 17.04
CA ALA A 189 -1.87 1.29 17.72
C ALA A 189 -0.39 1.05 17.39
N PHE A 190 -0.02 1.14 16.11
CA PHE A 190 1.34 0.95 15.62
C PHE A 190 2.23 2.20 15.75
N GLU A 191 1.67 3.36 16.12
CA GLU A 191 2.38 4.65 16.17
C GLU A 191 3.07 4.97 14.84
N ALA A 192 2.38 4.67 13.74
CA ALA A 192 2.94 4.66 12.40
C ALA A 192 2.83 6.03 11.72
N GLU A 193 3.86 6.36 10.94
CA GLU A 193 3.87 7.50 10.00
C GLU A 193 3.21 7.11 8.66
N TRP A 194 3.37 5.85 8.26
CA TRP A 194 2.94 5.32 6.98
C TRP A 194 1.80 4.33 7.13
N PHE A 195 0.74 4.50 6.35
CA PHE A 195 -0.30 3.52 6.15
C PHE A 195 -0.14 2.91 4.77
N HIS A 196 -0.23 1.59 4.65
CA HIS A 196 -0.28 0.93 3.35
C HIS A 196 -1.74 0.56 3.05
N ALA A 197 -2.35 1.13 2.02
CA ALA A 197 -3.74 0.86 1.68
C ALA A 197 -3.92 -0.35 0.78
N GLY A 198 -2.83 -0.99 0.33
CA GLY A 198 -2.90 -2.07 -0.65
C GLY A 198 -3.33 -1.49 -2.01
N MET A 199 -4.62 -1.60 -2.33
CA MET A 199 -5.23 -1.12 -3.58
C MET A 199 -4.75 -1.83 -4.85
N ASP A 200 -4.23 -3.04 -4.68
CA ASP A 200 -3.87 -3.96 -5.75
C ASP A 200 -5.09 -4.72 -6.30
N GLU A 201 -4.92 -5.25 -7.52
CA GLU A 201 -5.83 -6.24 -8.10
C GLU A 201 -7.31 -5.83 -8.11
N VAL A 202 -7.55 -4.53 -8.27
CA VAL A 202 -8.90 -3.96 -8.43
C VAL A 202 -9.43 -4.32 -9.82
N PHE A 203 -10.00 -5.52 -9.95
CA PHE A 203 -10.55 -6.04 -11.21
C PHE A 203 -11.95 -5.48 -11.49
N TYR A 204 -12.79 -5.43 -10.44
CA TYR A 204 -14.09 -4.76 -10.47
C TYR A 204 -13.94 -3.31 -10.04
N ILE A 205 -14.29 -2.40 -10.96
CA ILE A 205 -14.38 -0.96 -10.73
C ILE A 205 -15.22 -0.35 -11.85
N GLY A 206 -16.15 0.55 -11.50
CA GLY A 206 -17.03 1.17 -12.50
C GLY A 206 -17.98 0.15 -13.13
N ASP A 207 -18.53 -0.76 -12.32
CA ASP A 207 -19.45 -1.79 -12.80
C ASP A 207 -20.75 -1.20 -13.35
N ASP A 208 -21.21 -1.70 -14.49
CA ASP A 208 -22.38 -1.18 -15.20
C ASP A 208 -23.68 -1.33 -14.41
N LYS A 209 -23.75 -2.30 -13.49
CA LYS A 209 -24.92 -2.54 -12.62
C LYS A 209 -24.80 -1.84 -11.26
N CYS A 210 -23.67 -1.19 -10.96
CA CYS A 210 -23.53 -0.39 -9.76
C CYS A 210 -24.23 0.97 -9.95
N PRO A 211 -25.27 1.31 -9.17
CA PRO A 211 -26.02 2.57 -9.37
C PRO A 211 -25.20 3.83 -9.06
N ARG A 212 -24.02 3.68 -8.46
CA ARG A 212 -23.14 4.81 -8.10
C ARG A 212 -21.98 4.97 -9.07
N CYS A 213 -21.40 3.84 -9.48
CA CYS A 213 -20.18 3.79 -10.28
C CYS A 213 -20.42 3.62 -11.79
N SER A 214 -21.59 3.11 -12.20
CA SER A 214 -21.93 2.87 -13.60
C SER A 214 -21.75 4.12 -14.46
N GLY A 215 -21.14 3.95 -15.64
CA GLY A 215 -20.86 5.01 -16.60
C GLY A 215 -19.73 5.99 -16.22
N ARG A 216 -19.07 5.82 -15.06
CA ARG A 216 -17.95 6.68 -14.67
C ARG A 216 -16.61 6.17 -15.20
N ASP A 217 -15.66 7.09 -15.35
CA ASP A 217 -14.30 6.76 -15.72
C ASP A 217 -13.60 5.98 -14.61
N LYS A 218 -13.10 4.77 -14.92
CA LYS A 218 -12.48 3.86 -13.96
C LYS A 218 -11.16 4.41 -13.39
N ALA A 219 -10.41 5.16 -14.18
CA ALA A 219 -9.21 5.83 -13.70
C ALA A 219 -9.55 6.95 -12.73
N GLU A 220 -10.60 7.73 -13.00
CA GLU A 220 -11.08 8.74 -12.06
C GLU A 220 -11.62 8.12 -10.77
N LEU A 221 -12.37 7.01 -10.84
CA LEU A 221 -12.84 6.30 -9.66
C LEU A 221 -11.67 5.83 -8.78
N PHE A 222 -10.66 5.20 -9.39
CA PHE A 222 -9.46 4.76 -8.67
C PHE A 222 -8.69 5.95 -8.08
N ALA A 223 -8.45 6.99 -8.89
CA ALA A 223 -7.70 8.17 -8.47
C ALA A 223 -8.36 8.94 -7.33
N ASN A 224 -9.69 9.09 -7.39
CA ASN A 224 -10.47 9.75 -6.34
C ASN A 224 -10.43 8.96 -5.03
N GLU A 225 -10.46 7.63 -5.09
CA GLU A 225 -10.33 6.79 -3.90
C GLU A 225 -8.94 6.91 -3.25
N VAL A 226 -7.87 6.82 -4.05
CA VAL A 226 -6.49 7.06 -3.57
C VAL A 226 -6.37 8.45 -2.93
N THR A 227 -6.91 9.47 -3.59
CA THR A 227 -6.85 10.86 -3.12
C THR A 227 -7.58 11.02 -1.80
N LYS A 228 -8.79 10.46 -1.66
CA LYS A 228 -9.58 10.56 -0.43
C LYS A 228 -8.87 9.87 0.75
N ILE A 229 -8.29 8.69 0.54
CA ILE A 229 -7.49 7.99 1.57
C ILE A 229 -6.28 8.84 1.95
N ARG A 230 -5.54 9.36 0.96
CA ARG A 230 -4.36 10.22 1.19
C ARG A 230 -4.74 11.47 1.98
N GLU A 231 -5.83 12.15 1.63
CA GLU A 231 -6.29 13.37 2.31
C GLU A 231 -6.68 13.11 3.76
N HIS A 232 -7.40 12.01 4.03
CA HIS A 232 -7.74 11.60 5.39
C HIS A 232 -6.48 11.39 6.25
N LEU A 233 -5.49 10.67 5.72
CA LEU A 233 -4.22 10.43 6.41
C LEU A 233 -3.42 11.74 6.62
N ALA A 234 -3.36 12.58 5.60
CA ALA A 234 -2.61 13.83 5.65
C ALA A 234 -3.16 14.80 6.72
N ALA A 235 -4.45 14.74 7.04
CA ALA A 235 -5.05 15.53 8.13
C ALA A 235 -4.41 15.25 9.50
N LYS A 236 -3.77 14.10 9.68
CA LYS A 236 -3.01 13.71 10.88
C LYS A 236 -1.50 13.61 10.62
N ASN A 237 -0.98 14.24 9.56
CA ASN A 237 0.42 14.17 9.13
C ASN A 237 0.90 12.72 8.86
N ARG A 238 0.01 11.86 8.38
CA ARG A 238 0.31 10.48 7.97
C ARG A 238 0.46 10.40 6.46
N ARG A 239 1.18 9.38 5.99
CA ARG A 239 1.56 9.19 4.60
C ARG A 239 1.01 7.88 4.05
N LEU A 240 0.77 7.84 2.74
CA LEU A 240 0.13 6.72 2.05
C LEU A 240 1.14 5.93 1.20
N MET A 241 1.12 4.61 1.36
CA MET A 241 1.70 3.64 0.43
C MET A 241 0.59 2.85 -0.27
N ILE A 242 0.79 2.52 -1.55
CA ILE A 242 -0.07 1.60 -2.32
C ILE A 242 0.77 0.67 -3.19
N TRP A 243 0.20 -0.45 -3.60
CA TRP A 243 0.74 -1.24 -4.70
C TRP A 243 0.55 -0.51 -6.04
N GLY A 244 1.51 -0.65 -6.95
CA GLY A 244 1.57 0.13 -8.19
C GLY A 244 0.80 -0.43 -9.39
N ASP A 245 0.35 -1.69 -9.34
CA ASP A 245 -0.13 -2.43 -10.51
C ASP A 245 -1.30 -1.75 -11.24
N ARG A 246 -2.26 -1.18 -10.52
CA ARG A 246 -3.41 -0.49 -11.15
C ARG A 246 -3.05 0.83 -11.86
N LEU A 247 -1.79 1.29 -11.79
CA LEU A 247 -1.27 2.51 -12.43
C LEU A 247 -0.44 2.24 -13.70
N ILE A 248 -0.22 0.97 -14.05
CA ILE A 248 0.59 0.55 -15.20
C ILE A 248 -0.36 0.10 -16.34
N ASP A 249 -0.10 0.53 -17.58
CA ASP A 249 -0.88 0.07 -18.75
C ASP A 249 -0.44 -1.35 -19.13
N GLY A 250 -1.20 -2.36 -18.68
CA GLY A 250 -0.88 -3.76 -18.93
C GLY A 250 -1.01 -4.18 -20.39
N LYS A 251 -1.85 -3.49 -21.18
CA LYS A 251 -2.10 -3.84 -22.58
C LYS A 251 -0.96 -3.37 -23.48
N THR A 252 -0.53 -2.12 -23.30
CA THR A 252 0.56 -1.53 -24.10
C THR A 252 1.91 -2.13 -23.73
N THR A 253 2.14 -2.40 -22.44
CA THR A 253 3.42 -2.94 -21.95
C THR A 253 3.55 -4.46 -22.10
N GLY A 254 2.43 -5.19 -22.18
CA GLY A 254 2.44 -6.66 -22.15
C GLY A 254 2.70 -7.27 -20.77
N ILE A 255 2.70 -6.46 -19.69
CA ILE A 255 2.87 -6.93 -18.32
C ILE A 255 1.68 -7.80 -17.88
N GLY A 256 0.49 -7.51 -18.40
CA GLY A 256 -0.72 -8.30 -18.14
C GLY A 256 -1.47 -7.88 -16.88
N MET A 257 -2.56 -8.58 -16.58
CA MET A 257 -3.57 -8.11 -15.61
C MET A 257 -3.19 -8.26 -14.14
N TRP A 258 -2.18 -9.08 -13.82
CA TRP A 258 -1.75 -9.32 -12.45
C TRP A 258 -0.94 -8.13 -11.96
N GLU A 259 0.17 -7.86 -12.64
CA GLU A 259 1.12 -6.80 -12.25
C GLU A 259 0.84 -5.45 -12.94
N ALA A 260 -0.24 -5.35 -13.73
CA ALA A 260 -0.66 -4.11 -14.39
C ALA A 260 -2.19 -4.02 -14.63
N SER A 261 -2.68 -2.83 -15.03
CA SER A 261 -4.09 -2.59 -15.33
C SER A 261 -4.48 -3.06 -16.74
N MET A 262 -5.50 -3.90 -16.81
CA MET A 262 -6.20 -4.27 -18.06
C MET A 262 -7.64 -3.73 -18.13
N ASN A 263 -8.04 -2.89 -17.16
CA ASN A 263 -9.38 -2.32 -17.05
C ASN A 263 -9.38 -0.77 -17.08
N ASN A 264 -8.33 -0.19 -17.69
CA ASN A 264 -8.16 1.25 -17.93
C ASN A 264 -7.94 2.14 -16.69
N THR A 265 -7.63 1.57 -15.53
CA THR A 265 -7.26 2.35 -14.33
C THR A 265 -5.89 3.03 -14.46
N HIS A 266 -5.01 2.56 -15.35
CA HIS A 266 -3.62 3.06 -15.45
C HIS A 266 -3.48 4.57 -15.65
N ARG A 267 -4.47 5.24 -16.28
CA ARG A 267 -4.49 6.70 -16.43
C ARG A 267 -4.53 7.46 -15.10
N ALA A 268 -4.92 6.79 -14.01
CA ALA A 268 -4.96 7.36 -12.66
C ALA A 268 -3.58 7.85 -12.18
N ILE A 269 -2.49 7.36 -12.76
CA ILE A 269 -1.14 7.77 -12.41
C ILE A 269 -0.90 9.27 -12.55
N ASP A 270 -1.60 9.92 -13.49
CA ASP A 270 -1.49 11.36 -13.73
C ASP A 270 -2.46 12.17 -12.85
N MET A 271 -3.36 11.50 -12.14
CA MET A 271 -4.45 12.10 -11.37
C MET A 271 -4.20 12.07 -9.85
N ILE A 272 -3.46 11.08 -9.35
CA ILE A 272 -3.24 10.91 -7.89
C ILE A 272 -2.16 11.85 -7.32
N PRO A 273 -2.21 12.18 -6.01
CA PRO A 273 -1.21 12.98 -5.32
C PRO A 273 0.19 12.37 -5.41
N LYS A 274 1.20 13.19 -5.75
CA LYS A 274 2.57 12.72 -6.02
C LYS A 274 3.39 12.35 -4.78
N ASP A 275 2.85 12.62 -3.59
CA ASP A 275 3.45 12.21 -2.32
C ASP A 275 3.01 10.81 -1.84
N VAL A 276 2.16 10.12 -2.63
CA VAL A 276 1.90 8.69 -2.46
C VAL A 276 3.17 7.91 -2.82
N PHE A 277 3.54 6.96 -1.96
CA PHE A 277 4.67 6.06 -2.20
C PHE A 277 4.18 4.80 -2.92
N ILE A 278 4.89 4.42 -3.98
CA ILE A 278 4.53 3.28 -4.81
C ILE A 278 5.38 2.05 -4.44
N CYS A 279 4.70 0.96 -4.12
CA CYS A 279 5.27 -0.37 -3.99
C CYS A 279 5.07 -1.12 -5.32
N ASP A 280 6.13 -1.18 -6.13
CA ASP A 280 6.12 -1.61 -7.53
C ASP A 280 6.54 -3.09 -7.65
N TRP A 281 5.56 -3.99 -7.74
CA TRP A 281 5.80 -5.43 -7.63
C TRP A 281 5.86 -6.14 -8.99
N HIS A 282 6.94 -6.91 -9.18
CA HIS A 282 7.16 -7.73 -10.38
C HIS A 282 7.89 -9.01 -9.99
N TYR A 283 7.27 -10.17 -10.25
CA TYR A 283 7.73 -11.46 -9.70
C TYR A 283 8.34 -12.40 -10.73
N GLU A 284 8.07 -12.17 -12.01
CA GLU A 284 8.51 -13.05 -13.09
C GLU A 284 9.58 -12.41 -13.96
N ARG A 285 9.63 -11.07 -14.02
CA ARG A 285 10.61 -10.29 -14.79
C ARG A 285 11.00 -9.01 -14.04
N PRO A 286 12.19 -8.43 -14.29
CA PRO A 286 12.59 -7.16 -13.70
C PRO A 286 12.07 -6.00 -14.57
N ASP A 287 10.75 -5.89 -14.70
CA ASP A 287 10.13 -4.84 -15.53
C ASP A 287 10.50 -3.45 -14.96
N ALA A 288 10.92 -2.52 -15.82
CA ALA A 288 11.54 -1.25 -15.42
C ALA A 288 10.53 -0.14 -15.05
N THR A 289 9.38 -0.51 -14.50
CA THR A 289 8.24 0.36 -14.14
C THR A 289 8.59 1.34 -13.01
N ALA A 290 9.55 1.02 -12.14
CA ALA A 290 10.09 2.00 -11.18
C ALA A 290 10.59 3.28 -11.88
N VAL A 291 11.17 3.18 -13.08
CA VAL A 291 11.57 4.36 -13.87
C VAL A 291 10.34 5.16 -14.29
N TYR A 292 9.28 4.48 -14.73
CA TYR A 292 8.02 5.09 -15.10
C TYR A 292 7.37 5.84 -13.93
N PHE A 293 7.28 5.23 -12.74
CA PHE A 293 6.76 5.88 -11.53
C PHE A 293 7.58 7.10 -11.12
N ALA A 294 8.91 6.96 -11.10
CA ALA A 294 9.80 8.08 -10.79
C ALA A 294 9.63 9.22 -11.80
N MET A 295 9.49 8.92 -13.10
CA MET A 295 9.25 9.93 -14.14
C MET A 295 7.92 10.65 -13.94
N LYS A 296 6.91 9.94 -13.44
CA LYS A 296 5.56 10.47 -13.13
C LYS A 296 5.47 11.22 -11.81
N GLY A 297 6.56 11.32 -11.05
CA GLY A 297 6.64 12.16 -9.86
C GLY A 297 6.73 11.43 -8.53
N PHE A 298 6.60 10.10 -8.52
CA PHE A 298 6.40 9.33 -7.29
C PHE A 298 7.71 8.81 -6.70
N SER A 299 7.77 8.73 -5.38
CA SER A 299 8.72 7.86 -4.67
C SER A 299 8.31 6.40 -4.86
N VAL A 300 9.24 5.53 -5.20
CA VAL A 300 8.98 4.13 -5.55
C VAL A 300 10.04 3.19 -4.98
N ALA A 301 9.60 2.03 -4.50
CA ALA A 301 10.47 0.88 -4.27
C ALA A 301 9.97 -0.34 -5.07
N THR A 302 10.92 -1.09 -5.62
CA THR A 302 10.62 -2.34 -6.34
C THR A 302 10.41 -3.49 -5.35
N CYS A 303 9.43 -4.33 -5.63
CA CYS A 303 8.93 -5.35 -4.71
C CYS A 303 9.12 -6.77 -5.27
N PRO A 304 10.26 -7.43 -5.01
CA PRO A 304 10.48 -8.84 -5.35
C PRO A 304 9.65 -9.80 -4.48
N TRP A 305 9.50 -11.04 -4.96
CA TRP A 305 8.91 -12.13 -4.18
C TRP A 305 9.90 -13.27 -3.90
N ARG A 306 9.88 -14.35 -4.69
CA ARG A 306 10.43 -15.67 -4.30
C ARG A 306 11.55 -16.18 -5.19
N LYS A 307 12.03 -15.38 -6.14
CA LYS A 307 13.12 -15.76 -7.04
C LYS A 307 14.37 -14.97 -6.64
N PRO A 308 15.34 -15.57 -5.93
CA PRO A 308 16.47 -14.83 -5.38
C PRO A 308 17.27 -14.07 -6.45
N GLU A 309 17.55 -14.72 -7.58
CA GLU A 309 18.32 -14.11 -8.67
C GLU A 309 17.58 -12.91 -9.29
N LEU A 310 16.26 -13.00 -9.44
CA LEU A 310 15.45 -11.87 -9.92
C LEU A 310 15.46 -10.72 -8.92
N ALA A 311 15.34 -11.02 -7.63
CA ALA A 311 15.37 -10.00 -6.58
C ALA A 311 16.73 -9.28 -6.52
N LEU A 312 17.84 -10.00 -6.69
CA LEU A 312 19.18 -9.42 -6.77
C LEU A 312 19.36 -8.57 -8.04
N GLN A 313 18.78 -8.99 -9.17
CA GLN A 313 18.74 -8.18 -10.38
C GLN A 313 17.99 -6.86 -10.14
N GLN A 314 16.82 -6.90 -9.49
CA GLN A 314 16.06 -5.69 -9.13
C GLN A 314 16.83 -4.77 -8.18
N VAL A 315 17.62 -5.31 -7.23
CA VAL A 315 18.55 -4.49 -6.41
C VAL A 315 19.58 -3.79 -7.28
N ALA A 316 20.20 -4.50 -8.23
CA ALA A 316 21.20 -3.93 -9.14
C ALA A 316 20.58 -2.84 -10.03
N ASP A 317 19.36 -3.05 -10.52
CA ASP A 317 18.62 -2.08 -11.32
C ASP A 317 18.30 -0.81 -10.52
N MET A 318 17.79 -0.95 -9.29
CA MET A 318 17.48 0.18 -8.42
C MET A 318 18.73 1.03 -8.11
N LYS A 319 19.88 0.38 -7.85
CA LYS A 319 21.16 1.09 -7.67
C LYS A 319 21.56 1.84 -8.94
N ARG A 320 21.49 1.18 -10.10
CA ARG A 320 21.80 1.78 -11.41
C ARG A 320 20.91 2.99 -11.68
N TYR A 321 19.60 2.90 -11.41
CA TYR A 321 18.68 4.02 -11.57
C TYR A 321 19.08 5.21 -10.70
N ARG A 322 19.42 4.98 -9.42
CA ARG A 322 19.86 6.04 -8.50
C ARG A 322 21.19 6.67 -8.86
N GLU A 323 22.14 5.88 -9.35
CA GLU A 323 23.48 6.36 -9.75
C GLU A 323 23.42 7.24 -10.99
N GLN A 324 22.58 6.88 -11.97
CA GLN A 324 22.48 7.57 -13.26
C GLN A 324 21.40 8.68 -13.26
N ALA A 325 20.51 8.71 -12.27
CA ALA A 325 19.44 9.69 -12.20
C ALA A 325 19.95 11.13 -11.97
N THR A 326 19.22 12.08 -12.55
CA THR A 326 19.40 13.50 -12.25
C THR A 326 19.11 13.79 -10.78
N LYS A 327 19.56 14.95 -10.27
CA LYS A 327 19.28 15.39 -8.89
C LYS A 327 17.78 15.39 -8.55
N ALA A 328 16.90 15.65 -9.53
CA ALA A 328 15.46 15.68 -9.34
C ALA A 328 14.83 14.26 -9.29
N MET A 329 15.38 13.31 -10.05
CA MET A 329 14.87 11.95 -10.16
C MET A 329 15.45 11.02 -9.08
N LYS A 330 16.72 11.21 -8.70
CA LYS A 330 17.42 10.37 -7.72
C LYS A 330 16.64 10.14 -6.41
N PRO A 331 16.02 11.15 -5.77
CA PRO A 331 15.28 10.92 -4.52
C PRO A 331 14.01 10.09 -4.69
N ARG A 332 13.53 9.85 -5.92
CA ARG A 332 12.31 9.07 -6.18
C ARG A 332 12.54 7.57 -6.23
N PHE A 333 13.77 7.13 -6.50
CA PHE A 333 14.15 5.73 -6.50
C PHE A 333 14.52 5.30 -5.09
N GLU A 334 13.58 4.84 -4.29
CA GLU A 334 13.75 4.72 -2.83
C GLU A 334 14.35 3.39 -2.40
N GLY A 335 14.12 2.28 -3.12
CA GLY A 335 14.82 1.03 -2.82
C GLY A 335 14.04 -0.23 -3.13
N ILE A 336 14.15 -1.21 -2.23
CA ILE A 336 13.65 -2.58 -2.43
C ILE A 336 12.81 -3.00 -1.23
N ILE A 337 11.65 -3.63 -1.49
CA ILE A 337 10.77 -4.18 -0.45
C ILE A 337 10.45 -5.63 -0.79
N ALA A 338 11.07 -6.59 -0.10
CA ALA A 338 10.77 -8.01 -0.29
C ALA A 338 9.32 -8.31 0.11
N THR A 339 8.64 -9.18 -0.64
CA THR A 339 7.26 -9.59 -0.34
C THR A 339 7.19 -11.05 0.08
N VAL A 340 6.31 -11.34 1.05
CA VAL A 340 6.02 -12.68 1.53
C VAL A 340 4.51 -12.86 1.59
N TRP A 341 3.96 -13.78 0.79
CA TRP A 341 2.50 -14.01 0.69
C TRP A 341 2.01 -15.21 1.50
N SER A 342 2.92 -16.08 1.95
CA SER A 342 2.63 -17.33 2.66
C SER A 342 2.08 -17.18 4.09
N GLY A 343 2.03 -15.95 4.62
CA GLY A 343 1.72 -15.64 6.02
C GLY A 343 2.95 -15.76 6.92
N ALA A 344 3.01 -14.96 7.99
CA ALA A 344 4.21 -14.90 8.84
C ALA A 344 4.55 -16.22 9.51
N ASP A 345 3.57 -16.93 10.08
CA ASP A 345 3.80 -18.19 10.80
C ASP A 345 4.43 -19.25 9.89
N ARG A 346 3.85 -19.48 8.71
CA ARG A 346 4.39 -20.43 7.71
C ARG A 346 5.74 -19.96 7.17
N PHE A 347 5.90 -18.66 6.95
CA PHE A 347 7.17 -18.10 6.51
C PHE A 347 8.29 -18.35 7.52
N LEU A 348 8.05 -18.19 8.82
CA LEU A 348 9.03 -18.47 9.86
C LEU A 348 9.48 -19.93 9.85
N ASP A 349 8.53 -20.86 9.66
CA ASP A 349 8.85 -22.29 9.51
C ASP A 349 9.77 -22.53 8.30
N SER A 350 9.48 -21.90 7.16
CA SER A 350 10.31 -21.95 5.96
C SER A 350 11.68 -21.26 6.15
N TYR A 351 11.74 -20.15 6.88
CA TYR A 351 12.94 -19.34 7.07
C TYR A 351 14.01 -20.05 7.91
N TYR A 352 13.58 -20.85 8.88
CA TYR A 352 14.46 -21.63 9.76
C TYR A 352 14.59 -23.11 9.35
N LYS A 353 14.01 -23.50 8.21
CA LYS A 353 14.07 -24.87 7.70
C LYS A 353 15.52 -25.25 7.34
N PRO A 354 15.97 -26.47 7.67
CA PRO A 354 17.22 -27.03 7.13
C PRO A 354 17.19 -27.08 5.61
N ASP A 355 18.35 -26.96 4.95
CA ASP A 355 18.53 -27.06 3.49
C ASP A 355 17.86 -25.98 2.62
N LEU A 356 17.43 -24.86 3.20
CA LEU A 356 16.86 -23.73 2.44
C LEU A 356 17.72 -23.27 1.25
N GLU A 357 19.04 -23.32 1.39
CA GLU A 357 20.00 -22.91 0.35
C GLU A 357 19.97 -23.80 -0.92
N LYS A 358 19.28 -24.96 -0.88
CA LYS A 358 19.09 -25.82 -2.06
C LYS A 358 17.88 -25.41 -2.92
N GLU A 359 17.03 -24.51 -2.41
CA GLU A 359 15.83 -24.06 -3.11
C GLU A 359 16.17 -23.01 -4.18
N THR A 360 15.48 -23.04 -5.33
CA THR A 360 15.63 -22.03 -6.40
C THR A 360 14.48 -21.03 -6.44
N ILE A 361 13.36 -21.39 -5.81
CA ILE A 361 12.13 -20.58 -5.71
C ILE A 361 11.68 -20.64 -4.25
N SER A 362 11.96 -19.58 -3.49
CA SER A 362 11.69 -19.48 -2.06
C SER A 362 11.70 -18.03 -1.60
N ASP A 363 10.63 -17.58 -0.93
CA ASP A 363 10.54 -16.24 -0.35
C ASP A 363 11.51 -16.06 0.83
N ALA A 364 11.68 -17.10 1.65
CA ALA A 364 12.67 -17.15 2.71
C ALA A 364 14.12 -17.01 2.21
N LEU A 365 14.51 -17.80 1.19
CA LEU A 365 15.84 -17.67 0.59
C LEU A 365 16.02 -16.30 -0.05
N THR A 366 14.99 -15.80 -0.74
CA THR A 366 15.05 -14.48 -1.38
C THR A 366 15.32 -13.39 -0.36
N LEU A 367 14.63 -13.38 0.79
CA LEU A 367 14.90 -12.42 1.85
C LEU A 367 16.32 -12.55 2.41
N LYS A 368 16.80 -13.78 2.67
CA LYS A 368 18.18 -13.99 3.15
C LYS A 368 19.20 -13.44 2.16
N ARG A 369 19.03 -13.67 0.87
CA ARG A 369 19.92 -13.18 -0.20
C ARG A 369 19.89 -11.66 -0.32
N LEU A 370 18.72 -11.04 -0.21
CA LEU A 370 18.59 -9.57 -0.15
C LEU A 370 19.30 -8.99 1.07
N MET A 371 19.08 -9.54 2.26
CA MET A 371 19.76 -9.08 3.48
C MET A 371 21.28 -9.29 3.43
N GLN A 372 21.76 -10.37 2.78
CA GLN A 372 23.18 -10.56 2.51
C GLN A 372 23.72 -9.47 1.59
N GLU A 373 23.00 -9.10 0.54
CA GLU A 373 23.40 -8.02 -0.36
C GLU A 373 23.40 -6.66 0.34
N PHE A 374 22.38 -6.37 1.16
CA PHE A 374 22.32 -5.13 1.93
C PHE A 374 23.49 -5.00 2.90
N ARG A 375 23.95 -6.08 3.54
CA ARG A 375 25.12 -6.01 4.43
C ARG A 375 26.44 -5.68 3.73
N LYS A 376 26.54 -5.82 2.41
CA LYS A 376 27.75 -5.49 1.63
C LYS A 376 27.81 -4.00 1.27
N LEU A 377 26.68 -3.29 1.37
CA LEU A 377 26.53 -1.87 1.08
C LEU A 377 26.66 -1.05 2.37
#